data_AF-A0A954HZW3-F1
#
_entry.id   AF-A0A954HZW3-F1
#
_cell.length_a   1.000
_cell.length_b   1.000
_cell.length_c   1.000
_cell.angle_alpha   90.00
_cell.angle_beta   90.00
_cell.angle_gamma   90.00
#
_symmetry.space_group_name_H-M   'P 1'
#
loop_
_entity.id
_entity.type
_entity.pdbx_description
1 polymer ?
#
loop_
_entity_poly.entity_id
_entity_poly.type
_entity_poly.pdbx_seq_one_letter_code
_entity_poly.pdbx_strand_id
1 'polypeptide(L)'
;MSDKYKLEYVWLDGYLPEPNLRSKTKIVDSAPKKVEDCPIWGFDGSSTQQAEGHDSDCMLHPVALYPDSTRRNGFLVMCEVHLPKEKGPHPSNFRATVSDDDGGLWVGFEQEYFFYKDGRPLGFPEAGYPGPQGPYYTSVGYKNVGCLARKLVEEHIDICHDAGINLEGINAEVAKGQWEFQIFAKGAKKAADDMWMARYLALRNAEQYGVDIEWHCKPIKGDWNGSGMHTNFSTDKLREEGGKAYFEKLMAAFDKYKDEHIAAYGPDNHLRLTGLHETQSIDKFNYGVANRGAS
;
A
#
# COMPACT_ATOMS: atom_id res chain seq x y z
N MET A 1 -5.23 -36.11 -15.70
CA MET A 1 -4.56 -35.63 -14.47
C MET A 1 -5.52 -34.64 -13.82
N SER A 2 -5.64 -34.63 -12.50
CA SER A 2 -6.39 -33.57 -11.81
C SER A 2 -5.78 -32.22 -12.15
N ASP A 3 -6.61 -31.18 -12.26
CA ASP A 3 -6.12 -29.82 -12.41
C ASP A 3 -5.30 -29.44 -11.16
N LYS A 4 -4.11 -28.87 -11.38
CA LYS A 4 -3.28 -28.30 -10.31
C LYS A 4 -3.56 -26.81 -10.18
N TYR A 5 -3.49 -26.32 -8.95
CA TYR A 5 -3.73 -24.92 -8.60
C TYR A 5 -2.49 -24.31 -7.96
N LYS A 6 -2.30 -23.00 -8.17
CA LYS A 6 -1.16 -22.21 -7.71
C LYS A 6 -1.63 -21.26 -6.60
N LEU A 7 -1.09 -21.42 -5.41
CA LEU A 7 -1.32 -20.52 -4.28
C LEU A 7 -0.07 -19.65 -4.10
N GLU A 8 -0.15 -18.38 -4.46
CA GLU A 8 0.93 -17.41 -4.23
C GLU A 8 0.82 -16.85 -2.82
N TYR A 9 1.67 -17.31 -1.91
CA TYR A 9 1.70 -16.81 -0.54
C TYR A 9 2.49 -15.50 -0.54
N VAL A 10 1.86 -14.42 -0.09
CA VAL A 10 2.44 -13.07 -0.03
C VAL A 10 2.55 -12.65 1.44
N TRP A 11 3.68 -12.09 1.85
CA TRP A 11 3.90 -11.61 3.22
C TRP A 11 4.86 -10.42 3.26
N LEU A 12 4.96 -9.79 4.43
CA LEU A 12 5.91 -8.71 4.72
C LEU A 12 7.14 -9.25 5.44
N ASP A 13 8.32 -8.84 4.99
CA ASP A 13 9.58 -9.17 5.66
C ASP A 13 9.83 -8.33 6.93
N GLY A 14 11.00 -8.51 7.55
CA GLY A 14 11.38 -7.87 8.81
C GLY A 14 12.30 -6.66 8.65
N TYR A 15 12.47 -6.14 7.44
CA TYR A 15 13.31 -4.95 7.25
C TYR A 15 12.68 -3.73 7.92
N LEU A 16 13.54 -2.85 8.44
CA LEU A 16 13.19 -1.59 9.08
C LEU A 16 13.98 -0.44 8.42
N PRO A 17 13.42 0.78 8.37
CA PRO A 17 12.15 1.20 8.96
C PRO A 17 10.89 0.70 8.21
N GLU A 18 11.03 0.22 6.98
CA GLU A 18 9.92 -0.26 6.16
C GLU A 18 10.12 -1.72 5.72
N PRO A 19 9.08 -2.57 5.82
CA PRO A 19 9.15 -3.93 5.32
C PRO A 19 8.93 -3.97 3.81
N ASN A 20 9.46 -5.01 3.17
CA ASN A 20 9.21 -5.31 1.76
C ASN A 20 8.22 -6.46 1.61
N LEU A 21 7.54 -6.49 0.45
CA LEU A 21 6.72 -7.62 0.03
C LEU A 21 7.60 -8.78 -0.45
N ARG A 22 7.23 -9.99 -0.05
CA ARG A 22 7.84 -11.26 -0.49
C ARG A 22 6.74 -12.21 -0.91
N SER A 23 7.04 -13.11 -1.84
CA SER A 23 6.09 -14.16 -2.22
C SER A 23 6.73 -15.48 -2.63
N LYS A 24 5.93 -16.56 -2.62
CA LYS A 24 6.26 -17.84 -3.26
C LYS A 24 5.02 -18.70 -3.54
N THR A 25 5.11 -19.56 -4.56
CA THR A 25 3.97 -20.41 -4.99
C THR A 25 3.96 -21.81 -4.36
N LYS A 26 2.86 -22.19 -3.70
CA LYS A 26 2.54 -23.60 -3.40
C LYS A 26 1.66 -24.19 -4.51
N ILE A 27 1.93 -25.43 -4.90
CA ILE A 27 1.05 -26.19 -5.81
C ILE A 27 0.14 -27.12 -5.00
N VAL A 28 -1.16 -27.09 -5.29
CA VAL A 28 -2.18 -27.90 -4.59
C VAL A 28 -3.09 -28.62 -5.59
N ASP A 29 -3.78 -29.66 -5.12
CA ASP A 29 -4.65 -30.53 -5.92
C ASP A 29 -6.11 -30.04 -6.05
N SER A 30 -6.49 -29.02 -5.29
CA SER A 30 -7.84 -28.46 -5.28
C SER A 30 -7.82 -26.94 -5.13
N ALA A 31 -8.72 -26.25 -5.82
CA ALA A 31 -8.94 -24.83 -5.61
C ALA A 31 -9.40 -24.56 -4.16
N PRO A 32 -8.77 -23.62 -3.43
CA PRO A 32 -9.29 -23.16 -2.15
C PRO A 32 -10.59 -22.39 -2.39
N LYS A 33 -11.57 -22.57 -1.50
CA LYS A 33 -12.84 -21.83 -1.54
C LYS A 33 -12.87 -20.70 -0.51
N LYS A 34 -12.06 -20.83 0.54
CA LYS A 34 -11.94 -19.88 1.65
C LYS A 34 -10.51 -19.94 2.21
N VAL A 35 -10.13 -18.94 3.00
CA VAL A 35 -8.77 -18.81 3.52
C VAL A 35 -8.33 -20.01 4.37
N GLU A 36 -9.26 -20.63 5.10
CA GLU A 36 -8.97 -21.80 5.95
C GLU A 36 -8.62 -23.07 5.16
N ASP A 37 -8.93 -23.10 3.86
CA ASP A 37 -8.52 -24.19 2.98
C ASP A 37 -7.03 -24.07 2.58
N CYS A 38 -6.40 -22.93 2.85
CA CYS A 38 -4.99 -22.70 2.54
C CYS A 38 -4.12 -23.24 3.69
N PRO A 39 -3.20 -24.19 3.42
CA PRO A 39 -2.35 -24.74 4.49
C PRO A 39 -1.36 -23.69 5.00
N ILE A 40 -1.06 -23.72 6.29
CA ILE A 40 0.09 -23.00 6.86
C ILE A 40 1.37 -23.42 6.10
N TRP A 41 2.31 -22.50 5.94
CA TRP A 41 3.59 -22.80 5.29
C TRP A 41 4.76 -22.24 6.06
N GLY A 42 5.96 -22.77 5.86
CA GLY A 42 7.19 -22.22 6.45
C GLY A 42 8.02 -21.49 5.40
N PHE A 43 8.90 -20.58 5.81
CA PHE A 43 9.94 -19.97 4.98
C PHE A 43 11.20 -19.71 5.81
N ASP A 44 12.32 -19.48 5.13
CA ASP A 44 13.58 -19.11 5.77
C ASP A 44 13.61 -17.61 6.10
N GLY A 45 13.42 -17.30 7.38
CA GLY A 45 13.41 -15.95 7.93
C GLY A 45 14.79 -15.29 8.01
N SER A 46 15.88 -16.07 7.89
CA SER A 46 17.24 -15.49 7.90
C SER A 46 17.53 -14.66 6.65
N SER A 47 16.84 -14.97 5.56
CA SER A 47 16.93 -14.25 4.28
C SER A 47 16.02 -13.01 4.22
N THR A 48 15.29 -12.70 5.30
CA THR A 48 14.24 -11.66 5.31
C THR A 48 14.26 -10.79 6.57
N GLN A 49 15.35 -10.78 7.35
CA GLN A 49 15.47 -10.04 8.63
C GLN A 49 14.43 -10.47 9.68
N GLN A 50 14.03 -11.74 9.69
CA GLN A 50 13.02 -12.27 10.61
C GLN A 50 13.55 -13.38 11.51
N ALA A 51 14.74 -13.90 11.25
CA ALA A 51 15.36 -14.89 12.12
C ALA A 51 16.88 -14.91 11.98
N GLU A 52 17.56 -15.51 12.96
CA GLU A 52 18.98 -15.81 12.84
C GLU A 52 19.19 -17.16 12.14
N GLY A 53 20.33 -17.34 11.46
CA GLY A 53 20.58 -18.51 10.61
C GLY A 53 20.57 -19.87 11.30
N HIS A 54 20.63 -19.94 12.64
CA HIS A 54 20.64 -21.19 13.40
C HIS A 54 19.26 -21.62 13.94
N ASP A 55 18.23 -20.76 13.82
CA ASP A 55 16.81 -21.04 14.12
C ASP A 55 15.96 -20.20 13.15
N SER A 56 16.06 -20.49 11.86
CA SER A 56 15.62 -19.57 10.81
C SER A 56 14.18 -19.72 10.34
N ASP A 57 13.48 -20.79 10.74
CA ASP A 57 12.13 -21.08 10.25
C ASP A 57 11.10 -20.06 10.78
N CYS A 58 10.34 -19.46 9.86
CA CYS A 58 9.17 -18.62 10.16
C CYS A 58 7.92 -19.22 9.51
N MET A 59 6.75 -18.97 10.09
CA MET A 59 5.48 -19.55 9.65
C MET A 59 4.59 -18.50 8.99
N LEU A 60 4.03 -18.84 7.82
CA LEU A 60 3.04 -18.08 7.08
C LEU A 60 1.65 -18.60 7.43
N HIS A 61 0.85 -17.74 8.06
CA HIS A 61 -0.53 -17.99 8.40
C HIS A 61 -1.42 -17.24 7.41
N PRO A 62 -2.21 -17.94 6.56
CA PRO A 62 -3.15 -17.31 5.64
C PRO A 62 -4.19 -16.45 6.38
N VAL A 63 -4.37 -15.22 5.92
CA VAL A 63 -5.33 -14.25 6.51
C VAL A 63 -6.33 -13.68 5.51
N ALA A 64 -6.00 -13.69 4.22
CA ALA A 64 -6.94 -13.36 3.15
C ALA A 64 -6.61 -14.16 1.88
N LEU A 65 -7.65 -14.41 1.07
CA LEU A 65 -7.58 -15.20 -0.16
C LEU A 65 -8.22 -14.40 -1.30
N TYR A 66 -7.50 -14.28 -2.41
CA TYR A 66 -7.91 -13.54 -3.60
C TYR A 66 -7.76 -14.43 -4.85
N PRO A 67 -8.69 -14.40 -5.82
CA PRO A 67 -8.43 -14.95 -7.15
C PRO A 67 -7.24 -14.26 -7.83
N ASP A 68 -6.48 -14.99 -8.65
CA ASP A 68 -5.40 -14.41 -9.46
C ASP A 68 -5.70 -14.56 -10.96
N SER A 69 -6.29 -13.53 -11.58
CA SER A 69 -6.64 -13.57 -13.01
C SER A 69 -5.43 -13.58 -13.94
N THR A 70 -4.26 -13.17 -13.45
CA THR A 70 -3.02 -13.14 -14.24
C THR A 70 -2.40 -14.52 -14.44
N ARG A 71 -2.86 -15.53 -13.69
CA ARG A 71 -2.32 -16.90 -13.73
C ARG A 71 -3.45 -17.91 -13.86
N ARG A 72 -3.36 -18.80 -14.84
CA ARG A 72 -4.26 -19.97 -14.94
C ARG A 72 -4.29 -20.75 -13.63
N ASN A 73 -5.47 -21.01 -13.07
CA ASN A 73 -5.67 -21.71 -11.80
C ASN A 73 -4.90 -21.07 -10.62
N GLY A 74 -4.78 -19.74 -10.61
CA GLY A 74 -4.04 -18.98 -9.62
C GLY A 74 -4.92 -18.40 -8.51
N PHE A 75 -4.36 -18.33 -7.32
CA PHE A 75 -4.87 -17.62 -6.15
C PHE A 75 -3.72 -16.89 -5.46
N LEU A 76 -4.02 -15.75 -4.86
CA LEU A 76 -3.13 -15.01 -3.98
C LEU A 76 -3.57 -15.25 -2.53
N VAL A 77 -2.62 -15.46 -1.64
CA VAL A 77 -2.84 -15.75 -0.22
C VAL A 77 -2.04 -14.74 0.59
N MET A 78 -2.70 -13.69 1.07
CA MET A 78 -2.08 -12.76 2.01
C MET A 78 -1.85 -13.50 3.33
N CYS A 79 -0.64 -13.39 3.87
CA CYS A 79 -0.22 -14.10 5.06
C CYS A 79 0.32 -13.15 6.11
N GLU A 80 0.04 -13.47 7.37
CA GLU A 80 0.75 -12.90 8.49
C GLU A 80 1.87 -13.85 8.94
N VAL A 81 2.90 -13.30 9.59
CA VAL A 81 4.08 -14.06 9.99
C VAL A 81 4.00 -14.43 11.47
N HIS A 82 4.24 -15.70 11.77
CA HIS A 82 4.29 -16.25 13.13
C HIS A 82 5.66 -16.87 13.40
N LEU A 83 6.01 -16.87 14.68
CA LEU A 83 7.14 -17.64 15.19
C LEU A 83 6.87 -19.15 15.05
N PRO A 84 7.92 -19.96 14.84
CA PRO A 84 7.78 -21.41 14.74
C PRO A 84 7.28 -21.99 16.07
N LYS A 85 6.71 -23.21 16.00
CA LYS A 85 6.23 -23.97 17.18
C LYS A 85 5.11 -23.26 17.96
N GLU A 86 4.20 -22.59 17.24
CA GLU A 86 2.97 -21.99 17.81
C GLU A 86 3.24 -20.92 18.89
N LYS A 87 4.38 -20.22 18.80
CA LYS A 87 4.76 -19.15 19.74
C LYS A 87 4.05 -17.81 19.47
N GLY A 88 3.10 -17.79 18.54
CA GLY A 88 2.30 -16.61 18.19
C GLY A 88 2.95 -15.70 17.14
N PRO A 89 2.42 -14.47 16.97
CA PRO A 89 2.86 -13.53 15.94
C PRO A 89 4.35 -13.20 16.04
N HIS A 90 5.01 -13.11 14.89
CA HIS A 90 6.39 -12.63 14.80
C HIS A 90 6.45 -11.12 15.14
N PRO A 91 7.53 -10.58 15.74
CA PRO A 91 7.63 -9.14 16.04
C PRO A 91 7.45 -8.19 14.84
N SER A 92 7.71 -8.66 13.62
CA SER A 92 7.45 -7.89 12.39
C SER A 92 5.97 -7.90 11.96
N ASN A 93 5.10 -8.65 12.65
CA ASN A 93 3.69 -8.78 12.32
C ASN A 93 2.87 -7.66 12.96
N PHE A 94 2.89 -6.48 12.36
CA PHE A 94 2.06 -5.34 12.78
C PHE A 94 0.56 -5.57 12.54
N ARG A 95 0.18 -6.50 11.66
CA ARG A 95 -1.24 -6.84 11.45
C ARG A 95 -1.86 -7.40 12.74
N ALA A 96 -1.10 -8.17 13.52
CA ALA A 96 -1.56 -8.74 14.78
C ALA A 96 -1.83 -7.68 15.88
N THR A 97 -1.32 -6.45 15.73
CA THR A 97 -1.58 -5.35 16.67
C THR A 97 -2.84 -4.56 16.33
N VAL A 98 -3.47 -4.83 15.18
CA VAL A 98 -4.71 -4.17 14.76
C VAL A 98 -5.89 -4.85 15.45
N SER A 99 -6.74 -4.05 16.10
CA SER A 99 -7.96 -4.52 16.77
C SER A 99 -8.95 -5.15 15.78
N ASP A 100 -9.65 -6.19 16.22
CA ASP A 100 -10.82 -6.75 15.51
C ASP A 100 -12.12 -5.97 15.80
N ASP A 101 -12.17 -5.22 16.91
CA ASP A 101 -13.23 -4.27 17.20
C ASP A 101 -12.79 -2.88 16.72
N ASP A 102 -13.41 -2.42 15.63
CA ASP A 102 -13.08 -1.14 14.98
C ASP A 102 -14.23 -0.13 15.01
N GLY A 103 -15.34 -0.42 15.70
CA GLY A 103 -16.48 0.50 15.81
C GLY A 103 -17.10 0.89 14.45
N GLY A 104 -17.11 -0.04 13.49
CA GLY A 104 -17.63 0.18 12.15
C GLY A 104 -16.70 1.06 11.31
N LEU A 105 -15.38 0.94 11.52
CA LEU A 105 -14.41 1.78 10.82
C LEU A 105 -14.48 1.54 9.31
N TRP A 106 -14.59 2.60 8.54
CA TRP A 106 -14.39 2.60 7.10
C TRP A 106 -13.13 3.37 6.81
N VAL A 107 -12.28 2.85 5.92
CA VAL A 107 -10.99 3.44 5.57
C VAL A 107 -10.88 3.52 4.06
N GLY A 108 -10.48 4.69 3.57
CA GLY A 108 -10.08 4.92 2.18
C GLY A 108 -8.63 5.37 2.13
N PHE A 109 -7.77 4.67 1.40
CA PHE A 109 -6.38 5.05 1.19
C PHE A 109 -6.16 5.57 -0.23
N GLU A 110 -5.44 6.67 -0.34
CA GLU A 110 -5.00 7.30 -1.60
C GLU A 110 -3.51 7.03 -1.79
N GLN A 111 -3.14 5.91 -2.41
CA GLN A 111 -1.73 5.52 -2.56
C GLN A 111 -1.08 6.26 -3.73
N GLU A 112 -0.21 7.22 -3.45
CA GLU A 112 0.63 7.85 -4.46
C GLU A 112 1.96 7.11 -4.64
N TYR A 113 2.51 7.11 -5.85
CA TYR A 113 3.78 6.46 -6.19
C TYR A 113 4.35 6.99 -7.50
N PHE A 114 5.62 6.69 -7.74
CA PHE A 114 6.26 6.94 -9.04
C PHE A 114 6.60 5.64 -9.76
N PHE A 115 6.40 5.61 -11.07
CA PHE A 115 7.05 4.61 -11.90
C PHE A 115 8.50 4.99 -12.14
N TYR A 116 9.42 4.03 -12.02
CA TYR A 116 10.84 4.19 -12.30
C TYR A 116 11.30 3.23 -13.38
N LYS A 117 12.18 3.68 -14.26
CA LYS A 117 12.84 2.84 -15.26
C LYS A 117 14.26 3.31 -15.45
N ASP A 118 15.20 2.38 -15.44
CA ASP A 118 16.63 2.66 -15.58
C ASP A 118 17.14 3.70 -14.55
N GLY A 119 16.63 3.60 -13.31
CA GLY A 119 17.00 4.47 -12.19
C GLY A 119 16.43 5.90 -12.25
N ARG A 120 15.44 6.16 -13.11
CA ARG A 120 14.81 7.48 -13.28
C ARG A 120 13.29 7.40 -13.33
N PRO A 121 12.56 8.46 -12.92
CA PRO A 121 11.11 8.50 -13.05
C PRO A 121 10.67 8.33 -14.51
N LEU A 122 9.64 7.52 -14.74
CA LEU A 122 9.14 7.21 -16.07
C LEU A 122 8.67 8.48 -16.79
N GLY A 123 9.22 8.71 -17.98
CA GLY A 123 8.93 9.89 -18.80
C GLY A 123 9.82 11.10 -18.54
N PHE A 124 10.76 11.02 -17.60
CA PHE A 124 11.86 11.98 -17.49
C PHE A 124 12.84 11.79 -18.67
N PRO A 125 13.54 12.86 -19.08
CA PRO A 125 14.65 12.72 -20.02
C PRO A 125 15.81 11.93 -19.37
N GLU A 126 16.65 11.33 -20.21
CA GLU A 126 17.85 10.59 -19.78
C GLU A 126 18.76 11.43 -18.86
N ALA A 127 18.88 12.73 -19.17
CA ALA A 127 19.54 13.71 -18.32
C ALA A 127 18.63 14.93 -18.05
N GLY A 128 18.71 15.48 -16.84
CA GLY A 128 17.95 16.66 -16.44
C GLY A 128 16.54 16.35 -15.94
N TYR A 129 15.59 17.24 -16.22
CA TYR A 129 14.21 17.18 -15.74
C TYR A 129 13.25 17.47 -16.91
N PRO A 130 12.00 16.98 -16.85
CA PRO A 130 10.97 17.46 -17.77
C PRO A 130 10.62 18.93 -17.46
N GLY A 131 9.67 19.50 -18.20
CA GLY A 131 9.14 20.82 -17.88
C GLY A 131 8.56 20.90 -16.46
N PRO A 132 8.34 22.11 -15.93
CA PRO A 132 7.81 22.28 -14.57
C PRO A 132 6.45 21.61 -14.38
N GLN A 133 6.11 21.32 -13.12
CA GLN A 133 4.80 20.77 -12.73
C GLN A 133 3.64 21.68 -13.16
N GLY A 134 2.45 21.12 -13.32
CA GLY A 134 1.26 21.82 -13.79
C GLY A 134 0.50 21.08 -14.89
N PRO A 135 1.12 20.71 -16.03
CA PRO A 135 0.42 20.04 -17.12
C PRO A 135 0.20 18.53 -16.90
N TYR A 136 0.70 17.94 -15.82
CA TYR A 136 0.74 16.48 -15.61
C TYR A 136 -0.49 15.96 -14.84
N TYR A 137 -0.97 16.68 -13.83
CA TYR A 137 -2.10 16.27 -12.99
C TYR A 137 -3.35 16.03 -13.85
N THR A 138 -3.97 14.86 -13.69
CA THR A 138 -5.18 14.43 -14.44
C THR A 138 -5.08 14.56 -15.96
N SER A 139 -3.85 14.53 -16.50
CA SER A 139 -3.61 14.85 -17.91
C SER A 139 -3.91 13.71 -18.87
N VAL A 140 -4.06 14.07 -20.14
CA VAL A 140 -4.16 13.14 -21.28
C VAL A 140 -3.12 13.48 -22.35
N GLY A 141 -2.75 12.48 -23.15
CA GLY A 141 -1.83 12.63 -24.28
C GLY A 141 -0.38 12.26 -23.97
N TYR A 142 0.31 11.76 -25.01
CA TYR A 142 1.66 11.21 -24.92
C TYR A 142 2.67 12.15 -24.27
N LYS A 143 2.58 13.47 -24.53
CA LYS A 143 3.51 14.47 -24.00
C LYS A 143 3.58 14.46 -22.47
N ASN A 144 2.42 14.33 -21.81
CA ASN A 144 2.31 14.46 -20.36
C ASN A 144 2.29 13.09 -19.67
N VAL A 145 1.66 12.09 -20.28
CA VAL A 145 1.42 10.76 -19.70
C VAL A 145 2.47 9.72 -20.12
N GLY A 146 3.02 9.83 -21.33
CA GLY A 146 3.83 8.79 -21.96
C GLY A 146 3.02 7.63 -22.54
N CYS A 147 3.71 6.63 -23.08
CA CYS A 147 3.09 5.47 -23.74
C CYS A 147 2.85 4.26 -22.82
N LEU A 148 3.48 4.22 -21.65
CA LEU A 148 3.50 3.04 -20.79
C LEU A 148 2.75 3.23 -19.47
N ALA A 149 2.88 4.39 -18.81
CA ALA A 149 2.38 4.59 -17.45
C ALA A 149 0.87 4.31 -17.33
N ARG A 150 0.05 4.86 -18.24
CA ARG A 150 -1.39 4.60 -18.24
C ARG A 150 -1.71 3.12 -18.50
N LYS A 151 -0.93 2.43 -19.34
CA LYS A 151 -1.14 1.00 -19.61
C LYS A 151 -0.97 0.18 -18.32
N LEU A 152 0.09 0.45 -17.57
CA LEU A 152 0.35 -0.19 -16.26
C LEU A 152 -0.79 0.07 -15.26
N VAL A 153 -1.29 1.29 -15.21
CA VAL A 153 -2.37 1.71 -14.30
C VAL A 153 -3.69 1.04 -14.67
N GLU A 154 -4.08 1.05 -15.95
CA GLU A 154 -5.34 0.41 -16.39
C GLU A 154 -5.29 -1.12 -16.20
N GLU A 155 -4.15 -1.77 -16.51
CA GLU A 155 -3.97 -3.19 -16.23
C GLU A 155 -4.04 -3.49 -14.72
N HIS A 156 -3.52 -2.61 -13.87
CA HIS A 156 -3.59 -2.77 -12.40
C HIS A 156 -5.02 -2.67 -11.86
N ILE A 157 -5.86 -1.81 -12.44
CA ILE A 157 -7.30 -1.70 -12.10
C ILE A 157 -7.99 -3.04 -12.34
N ASP A 158 -7.86 -3.58 -13.55
CA ASP A 158 -8.50 -4.84 -13.93
C ASP A 158 -8.04 -5.99 -13.02
N ILE A 159 -6.74 -6.08 -12.75
CA ILE A 159 -6.16 -7.11 -11.89
C ILE A 159 -6.69 -6.98 -10.43
N CYS A 160 -6.82 -5.76 -9.91
CA CYS A 160 -7.36 -5.55 -8.56
C CYS A 160 -8.85 -5.90 -8.49
N HIS A 161 -9.64 -5.51 -9.48
CA HIS A 161 -11.06 -5.86 -9.53
C HIS A 161 -11.30 -7.36 -9.67
N ASP A 162 -10.53 -8.04 -10.51
CA ASP A 162 -10.57 -9.50 -10.64
C ASP A 162 -10.21 -10.22 -9.33
N ALA A 163 -9.29 -9.63 -8.55
CA ALA A 163 -8.94 -10.11 -7.22
C ALA A 163 -10.01 -9.80 -6.16
N GLY A 164 -11.01 -8.96 -6.46
CA GLY A 164 -12.04 -8.52 -5.51
C GLY A 164 -11.56 -7.40 -4.57
N ILE A 165 -10.47 -6.71 -4.92
CA ILE A 165 -10.02 -5.50 -4.23
C ILE A 165 -10.88 -4.32 -4.70
N ASN A 166 -11.42 -3.57 -3.74
CA ASN A 166 -12.27 -2.42 -4.03
C ASN A 166 -11.41 -1.17 -4.30
N LEU A 167 -10.79 -1.15 -5.48
CA LEU A 167 -10.12 0.03 -6.03
C LEU A 167 -11.18 1.00 -6.57
N GLU A 168 -11.26 2.20 -6.01
CA GLU A 168 -12.34 3.16 -6.29
C GLU A 168 -12.00 4.18 -7.38
N GLY A 169 -10.72 4.39 -7.63
CA GLY A 169 -10.27 5.32 -8.65
C GLY A 169 -8.76 5.35 -8.83
N ILE A 170 -8.35 6.14 -9.82
CA ILE A 170 -6.96 6.46 -10.14
C ILE A 170 -6.86 7.91 -10.60
N ASN A 171 -5.67 8.49 -10.52
CA ASN A 171 -5.33 9.73 -11.20
C ASN A 171 -3.84 9.78 -11.55
N ALA A 172 -3.52 10.47 -12.65
CA ALA A 172 -2.16 10.94 -12.87
C ALA A 172 -1.90 12.10 -11.90
N GLU A 173 -0.80 12.04 -11.17
CA GLU A 173 -0.47 12.99 -10.12
C GLU A 173 0.27 14.24 -10.65
N VAL A 174 0.60 15.17 -9.74
CA VAL A 174 1.17 16.48 -10.07
C VAL A 174 2.52 16.38 -10.77
N ALA A 175 3.36 15.40 -10.41
CA ALA A 175 4.66 15.19 -11.02
C ALA A 175 4.59 14.21 -12.21
N LYS A 176 5.45 14.43 -13.21
CA LYS A 176 5.52 13.52 -14.37
C LYS A 176 6.01 12.13 -13.92
N GLY A 177 5.23 11.10 -14.27
CA GLY A 177 5.53 9.72 -13.88
C GLY A 177 4.98 9.33 -12.51
N GLN A 178 4.35 10.27 -11.80
CA GLN A 178 3.63 10.02 -10.55
C GLN A 178 2.17 9.65 -10.83
N TRP A 179 1.65 8.71 -10.06
CA TRP A 179 0.27 8.23 -10.14
C TRP A 179 -0.28 7.95 -8.75
N GLU A 180 -1.60 7.83 -8.69
CA GLU A 180 -2.33 7.46 -7.51
C GLU A 180 -3.37 6.38 -7.84
N PHE A 181 -3.61 5.47 -6.89
CA PHE A 181 -4.81 4.64 -6.86
C PHE A 181 -5.47 4.71 -5.48
N GLN A 182 -6.81 4.61 -5.46
CA GLN A 182 -7.58 4.70 -4.23
C GLN A 182 -8.23 3.35 -3.89
N ILE A 183 -8.14 2.91 -2.64
CA ILE A 183 -8.80 1.69 -2.15
C ILE A 183 -9.66 2.02 -0.96
N PHE A 184 -10.87 1.46 -0.94
CA PHE A 184 -11.77 1.56 0.21
C PHE A 184 -12.09 0.19 0.78
N ALA A 185 -12.10 0.09 2.10
CA ALA A 185 -12.61 -1.08 2.79
C ALA A 185 -13.35 -0.72 4.09
N LYS A 186 -14.24 -1.64 4.47
CA LYS A 186 -14.88 -1.66 5.78
C LYS A 186 -14.01 -2.51 6.70
N GLY A 187 -13.38 -1.83 7.65
CA GLY A 187 -12.54 -2.36 8.71
C GLY A 187 -11.05 -2.24 8.44
N ALA A 188 -10.30 -2.02 9.52
CA ALA A 188 -8.86 -1.70 9.46
C ALA A 188 -8.04 -2.83 8.83
N LYS A 189 -8.25 -4.08 9.26
CA LYS A 189 -7.52 -5.24 8.73
C LYS A 189 -7.78 -5.44 7.25
N LYS A 190 -9.04 -5.35 6.80
CA LYS A 190 -9.36 -5.49 5.38
C LYS A 190 -8.75 -4.37 4.54
N ALA A 191 -8.78 -3.12 5.02
CA ALA A 191 -8.15 -2.00 4.32
C ALA A 191 -6.64 -2.22 4.16
N ALA A 192 -5.96 -2.68 5.21
CA ALA A 192 -4.54 -2.97 5.18
C ALA A 192 -4.21 -4.18 4.27
N ASP A 193 -4.96 -5.29 4.39
CA ASP A 193 -4.76 -6.50 3.60
C ASP A 193 -4.95 -6.19 2.09
N ASP A 194 -6.02 -5.47 1.73
CA ASP A 194 -6.29 -5.08 0.34
C ASP A 194 -5.23 -4.11 -0.20
N MET A 195 -4.77 -3.14 0.60
CA MET A 195 -3.73 -2.20 0.17
C MET A 195 -2.39 -2.91 -0.09
N TRP A 196 -1.96 -3.80 0.79
CA TRP A 196 -0.72 -4.56 0.58
C TRP A 196 -0.82 -5.48 -0.64
N MET A 197 -1.97 -6.11 -0.85
CA MET A 197 -2.19 -6.94 -2.03
C MET A 197 -2.25 -6.10 -3.32
N ALA A 198 -2.84 -4.91 -3.28
CA ALA A 198 -2.82 -3.99 -4.42
C ALA A 198 -1.40 -3.52 -4.75
N ARG A 199 -0.58 -3.18 -3.75
CA ARG A 199 0.85 -2.85 -3.95
C ARG A 199 1.62 -4.03 -4.56
N TYR A 200 1.40 -5.25 -4.05
CA TYR A 200 2.00 -6.47 -4.63
C TYR A 200 1.61 -6.66 -6.10
N LEU A 201 0.33 -6.51 -6.42
CA LEU A 201 -0.17 -6.61 -7.78
C LEU A 201 0.41 -5.53 -8.70
N ALA A 202 0.58 -4.31 -8.20
CA ALA A 202 1.21 -3.21 -8.94
C ALA A 202 2.66 -3.53 -9.27
N LEU A 203 3.45 -3.97 -8.29
CA LEU A 203 4.86 -4.37 -8.47
C LEU A 203 4.96 -5.51 -9.49
N ARG A 204 4.20 -6.60 -9.28
CA ARG A 204 4.19 -7.76 -10.17
C ARG A 204 3.75 -7.40 -11.59
N ASN A 205 2.80 -6.48 -11.75
CA ASN A 205 2.38 -6.02 -13.07
C ASN A 205 3.51 -5.24 -13.77
N ALA A 206 4.25 -4.40 -13.04
CA ALA A 206 5.31 -3.57 -13.58
C ALA A 206 6.58 -4.38 -13.99
N GLU A 207 6.85 -5.50 -13.31
CA GLU A 207 8.00 -6.39 -13.58
C GLU A 207 8.14 -6.77 -15.07
N GLN A 208 7.04 -7.13 -15.75
CA GLN A 208 7.06 -7.57 -17.15
C GLN A 208 7.48 -6.45 -18.14
N TYR A 209 7.48 -5.20 -17.68
CA TYR A 209 7.85 -4.02 -18.45
C TYR A 209 9.24 -3.48 -18.09
N GLY A 210 9.93 -4.11 -17.13
CA GLY A 210 11.17 -3.59 -16.54
C GLY A 210 10.96 -2.20 -15.96
N VAL A 211 9.87 -2.02 -15.23
CA VAL A 211 9.52 -0.79 -14.52
C VAL A 211 9.42 -1.11 -13.04
N ASP A 212 10.06 -0.30 -12.22
CA ASP A 212 9.96 -0.34 -10.76
C ASP A 212 8.87 0.62 -10.29
N ILE A 213 8.37 0.38 -9.07
CA ILE A 213 7.51 1.34 -8.36
C ILE A 213 8.25 1.87 -7.15
N GLU A 214 8.32 3.19 -7.05
CA GLU A 214 8.94 3.93 -5.97
C GLU A 214 7.85 4.50 -5.05
N TRP A 215 7.86 4.07 -3.79
CA TRP A 215 6.90 4.44 -2.75
C TRP A 215 7.42 5.54 -1.82
N HIS A 216 8.72 5.86 -1.88
CA HIS A 216 9.37 6.79 -0.97
C HIS A 216 8.66 8.16 -0.98
N CYS A 217 8.47 8.75 0.20
CA CYS A 217 7.64 9.95 0.37
C CYS A 217 8.17 11.20 -0.36
N LYS A 218 9.48 11.23 -0.67
CA LYS A 218 10.10 12.31 -1.44
C LYS A 218 11.17 11.76 -2.39
N PRO A 219 10.78 11.11 -3.50
CA PRO A 219 11.73 10.37 -4.32
C PRO A 219 12.58 11.30 -5.19
N ILE A 220 12.07 12.49 -5.51
CA ILE A 220 12.76 13.53 -6.26
C ILE A 220 12.97 14.75 -5.37
N LYS A 221 14.23 15.17 -5.21
CA LYS A 221 14.59 16.37 -4.45
C LYS A 221 14.28 17.65 -5.23
N GLY A 222 14.00 18.73 -4.51
CA GLY A 222 13.72 20.04 -5.08
C GLY A 222 12.22 20.32 -5.24
N ASP A 223 11.88 21.10 -6.27
CA ASP A 223 10.53 21.62 -6.57
C ASP A 223 9.62 20.59 -7.26
N TRP A 224 9.56 19.38 -6.70
CA TRP A 224 8.73 18.27 -7.17
C TRP A 224 7.84 17.80 -6.02
N ASN A 225 6.60 17.41 -6.31
CA ASN A 225 5.70 16.87 -5.29
C ASN A 225 6.30 15.59 -4.67
N GLY A 226 5.99 15.36 -3.39
CA GLY A 226 6.25 14.08 -2.73
C GLY A 226 5.15 13.08 -3.04
N SER A 227 5.26 11.88 -2.46
CA SER A 227 4.23 10.85 -2.51
C SER A 227 3.63 10.63 -1.13
N GLY A 228 2.33 10.84 -1.02
CA GLY A 228 1.54 10.61 0.19
C GLY A 228 0.80 9.27 0.19
N MET A 229 0.15 9.00 1.31
CA MET A 229 -0.93 8.03 1.39
C MET A 229 -2.06 8.62 2.23
N HIS A 230 -2.84 9.55 1.66
CA HIS A 230 -3.93 10.18 2.42
C HIS A 230 -4.89 9.10 2.89
N THR A 231 -5.33 9.23 4.15
CA THR A 231 -6.19 8.25 4.80
C THR A 231 -7.51 8.91 5.17
N ASN A 232 -8.53 8.61 4.38
CA ASN A 232 -9.91 8.92 4.67
C ASN A 232 -10.42 7.91 5.71
N PHE A 233 -11.11 8.37 6.75
CA PHE A 233 -11.71 7.45 7.73
C PHE A 233 -13.07 7.93 8.23
N SER A 234 -13.93 6.98 8.60
CA SER A 234 -15.15 7.26 9.35
C SER A 234 -15.55 6.08 10.22
N THR A 235 -16.19 6.34 11.36
CA THR A 235 -16.83 5.34 12.23
C THR A 235 -18.34 5.43 12.10
N ASP A 236 -19.09 4.47 12.65
CA ASP A 236 -20.56 4.55 12.70
C ASP A 236 -21.01 5.88 13.34
N LYS A 237 -20.37 6.27 14.45
CA LYS A 237 -20.65 7.54 15.13
C LYS A 237 -20.40 8.77 14.26
N LEU A 238 -19.34 8.78 13.44
CA LEU A 238 -19.07 9.89 12.51
C LEU A 238 -20.13 9.99 11.41
N ARG A 239 -20.62 8.86 10.92
CA ARG A 239 -21.59 8.79 9.82
C ARG A 239 -23.03 9.05 10.27
N GLU A 240 -23.40 8.62 11.47
CA GLU A 240 -24.79 8.63 11.94
C GLU A 240 -25.09 9.81 12.87
N GLU A 241 -24.14 10.22 13.72
CA GLU A 241 -24.35 11.30 14.70
C GLU A 241 -23.57 12.57 14.31
N GLY A 242 -22.26 12.44 14.13
CA GLY A 242 -21.36 13.54 13.78
C GLY A 242 -21.48 14.76 14.71
N GLY A 243 -21.41 15.96 14.11
CA GLY A 243 -21.63 17.23 14.79
C GLY A 243 -20.36 17.94 15.26
N LYS A 244 -20.37 19.27 15.21
CA LYS A 244 -19.21 20.14 15.47
C LYS A 244 -18.48 19.83 16.76
N ALA A 245 -19.20 19.64 17.87
CA ALA A 245 -18.61 19.36 19.18
C ALA A 245 -17.86 18.01 19.22
N TYR A 246 -18.31 17.01 18.45
CA TYR A 246 -17.62 15.74 18.34
C TYR A 246 -16.36 15.88 17.47
N PHE A 247 -16.45 16.57 16.33
CA PHE A 247 -15.30 16.87 15.49
C PHE A 247 -14.23 17.68 16.23
N GLU A 248 -14.60 18.69 17.01
CA GLU A 248 -13.65 19.47 17.82
C GLU A 248 -12.89 18.59 18.83
N LYS A 249 -13.59 17.65 19.49
CA LYS A 249 -12.96 16.68 20.39
C LYS A 249 -12.04 15.71 19.64
N LEU A 250 -12.46 15.25 18.46
CA LEU A 250 -11.67 14.36 17.62
C LEU A 250 -10.38 15.04 17.18
N MET A 251 -10.47 16.25 16.64
CA MET A 251 -9.28 17.01 16.20
C MET A 251 -8.35 17.37 17.37
N ALA A 252 -8.89 17.67 18.56
CA ALA A 252 -8.07 17.86 19.76
C ALA A 252 -7.32 16.58 20.16
N ALA A 253 -7.91 15.39 19.92
CA ALA A 253 -7.21 14.13 20.14
C ALA A 253 -6.09 13.90 19.12
N PHE A 254 -6.31 14.24 17.83
CA PHE A 254 -5.27 14.19 16.82
C PHE A 254 -4.09 15.12 17.14
N ASP A 255 -4.35 16.36 17.56
CA ASP A 255 -3.27 17.28 17.96
C ASP A 255 -2.48 16.76 19.18
N LYS A 256 -3.20 16.18 20.14
CA LYS A 256 -2.60 15.62 21.35
C LYS A 256 -1.61 14.49 21.03
N TYR A 257 -1.93 13.63 20.07
CA TYR A 257 -1.13 12.44 19.71
C TYR A 257 -0.38 12.59 18.36
N LYS A 258 -0.16 13.83 17.90
CA LYS A 258 0.44 14.07 16.59
C LYS A 258 1.83 13.46 16.44
N ASP A 259 2.65 13.47 17.49
CA ASP A 259 4.04 12.99 17.42
C ASP A 259 4.05 11.47 17.29
N GLU A 260 3.15 10.77 17.99
CA GLU A 260 2.95 9.33 17.87
C GLU A 260 2.39 8.94 16.50
N HIS A 261 1.47 9.75 15.94
CA HIS A 261 0.98 9.55 14.58
C HIS A 261 2.10 9.70 13.55
N ILE A 262 2.88 10.79 13.62
CA ILE A 262 4.02 11.02 12.72
C ILE A 262 5.04 9.88 12.81
N ALA A 263 5.32 9.37 14.01
CA ALA A 263 6.22 8.22 14.20
C ALA A 263 5.71 6.94 13.51
N ALA A 264 4.40 6.81 13.29
CA ALA A 264 3.77 5.67 12.65
C ALA A 264 3.46 5.89 11.15
N TYR A 265 3.57 7.12 10.62
CA TYR A 265 3.15 7.47 9.25
C TYR A 265 4.21 7.26 8.17
N GLY A 266 5.31 6.59 8.51
CA GLY A 266 6.39 6.22 7.60
C GLY A 266 7.65 7.07 7.80
N PRO A 267 8.82 6.52 7.41
CA PRO A 267 10.11 7.18 7.56
C PRO A 267 10.21 8.41 6.64
N ASP A 268 11.18 9.26 6.96
CA ASP A 268 11.61 10.37 6.11
C ASP A 268 10.52 11.40 5.72
N ASN A 269 9.35 11.34 6.35
CA ASN A 269 8.25 12.27 6.11
C ASN A 269 8.65 13.74 6.35
N HIS A 270 9.70 14.02 7.12
CA HIS A 270 10.26 15.38 7.26
C HIS A 270 10.79 15.96 5.94
N LEU A 271 11.09 15.12 4.94
CA LEU A 271 11.45 15.53 3.58
C LEU A 271 10.24 15.93 2.72
N ARG A 272 9.05 15.43 3.07
CA ARG A 272 7.79 15.68 2.36
C ARG A 272 6.94 16.75 3.04
N LEU A 273 6.74 16.62 4.34
CA LEU A 273 5.87 17.45 5.20
C LEU A 273 6.56 18.76 5.61
N THR A 274 6.71 19.66 4.65
CA THR A 274 7.47 20.91 4.83
C THR A 274 6.59 22.16 4.92
N GLY A 275 5.27 22.04 4.76
CA GLY A 275 4.37 23.18 4.59
C GLY A 275 4.27 23.71 3.15
N LEU A 276 4.97 23.08 2.20
CA LEU A 276 4.95 23.38 0.77
C LEU A 276 4.28 22.22 0.01
N HIS A 277 3.95 22.43 -1.26
CA HIS A 277 3.41 21.37 -2.14
C HIS A 277 2.19 20.64 -1.56
N GLU A 278 1.18 21.39 -1.12
CA GLU A 278 -0.04 20.83 -0.52
C GLU A 278 0.22 19.92 0.69
N THR A 279 1.21 20.24 1.53
CA THR A 279 1.45 19.54 2.81
C THR A 279 1.46 20.50 3.99
N GLN A 280 1.24 19.97 5.20
CA GLN A 280 1.55 20.67 6.45
C GLN A 280 3.00 20.39 6.89
N SER A 281 3.58 21.32 7.64
CA SER A 281 4.86 21.13 8.34
C SER A 281 4.76 19.99 9.36
N ILE A 282 5.74 19.09 9.37
CA ILE A 282 5.73 17.90 10.24
C ILE A 282 5.49 18.19 11.74
N ASP A 283 5.99 19.33 12.23
CA ASP A 283 5.88 19.73 13.64
C ASP A 283 4.54 20.42 14.02
N LYS A 284 3.60 20.54 13.07
CA LYS A 284 2.35 21.28 13.27
C LYS A 284 1.14 20.41 12.97
N PHE A 285 0.12 20.54 13.80
CA PHE A 285 -1.21 20.03 13.52
C PHE A 285 -2.18 21.18 13.22
N ASN A 286 -2.93 21.07 12.13
CA ASN A 286 -4.10 21.90 11.87
C ASN A 286 -5.13 21.15 11.02
N TYR A 287 -6.36 21.66 10.99
CA TYR A 287 -7.42 21.12 10.15
C TYR A 287 -8.28 22.27 9.60
N GLY A 288 -8.92 22.05 8.46
CA GLY A 288 -9.79 23.06 7.85
C GLY A 288 -10.64 22.50 6.72
N VAL A 289 -11.84 23.04 6.56
CA VAL A 289 -12.73 22.67 5.46
C VAL A 289 -12.08 23.10 4.14
N ALA A 290 -11.90 22.14 3.22
CA ALA A 290 -11.29 22.35 1.90
C ALA A 290 -9.88 22.99 1.94
N ASN A 291 -9.10 22.72 2.99
CA ASN A 291 -7.73 23.21 3.12
C ASN A 291 -6.71 22.11 2.81
N ARG A 292 -6.16 22.10 1.59
CA ARG A 292 -5.12 21.13 1.17
C ARG A 292 -3.77 21.34 1.86
N GLY A 293 -3.54 22.47 2.52
CA GLY A 293 -2.32 22.69 3.32
C GLY A 293 -2.49 22.33 4.80
N ALA A 294 -3.58 21.64 5.14
CA ALA A 294 -3.81 21.14 6.50
C ALA A 294 -3.11 19.79 6.75
N SER A 295 -3.05 19.36 8.01
CA SER A 295 -2.56 18.03 8.41
C SER A 295 -3.44 16.89 7.92
#